data_AF-A0A258KEE1-F1
#
_entry.id   AF-A0A258KEE1-F1
#
_cell.length_a   1.000
_cell.length_b   1.000
_cell.length_c   1.000
_cell.angle_alpha   90.00
_cell.angle_beta   90.00
_cell.angle_gamma   90.00
#
_symmetry.space_group_name_H-M   'P 1'
#
loop_
_entity.id
_entity.type
_entity.pdbx_description
1 polymer ?
#
loop_
_entity_poly.entity_id
_entity_poly.type
_entity_poly.pdbx_seq_one_letter_code
_entity_poly.pdbx_strand_id
1 'polypeptide(L)'
;GGIETDAASMTWSADRDFVALATSFSNKNASKMLNSSEVLTFEWSADGIKYAVGKTAKLSISSASKPKSVLLNGKATRNFSYDKAKKQILLEVQAGEGVIKVN
;
A
#
# COMPACT_ATOMS: atom_id res chain seq x y z
N GLY A 1 6.92 -9.35 17.45
CA GLY A 1 6.97 -7.88 17.57
C GLY A 1 7.84 -7.32 16.49
N GLY A 2 7.46 -6.17 15.95
CA GLY A 2 8.18 -5.42 14.93
C GLY A 2 7.21 -4.92 13.86
N ILE A 3 6.49 -3.84 14.18
CA ILE A 3 5.87 -2.99 13.17
C ILE A 3 6.64 -1.68 13.24
N GLU A 4 7.05 -1.17 12.08
CA GLU A 4 7.70 0.13 11.92
C GLU A 4 6.74 1.02 11.14
N THR A 5 6.33 2.13 11.74
CA THR A 5 5.39 3.06 11.12
C THR A 5 5.45 4.44 11.77
N ASP A 6 5.11 5.47 11.01
CA ASP A 6 4.88 6.84 11.47
C ASP A 6 3.39 7.15 11.71
N ALA A 7 2.52 6.13 11.66
CA ALA A 7 1.09 6.29 11.80
C ALA A 7 0.70 6.97 13.11
N ALA A 8 -0.31 7.85 13.04
CA ALA A 8 -0.93 8.44 14.22
C ALA A 8 -1.69 7.40 15.06
N SER A 9 -2.27 6.38 14.41
CA SER A 9 -2.87 5.24 15.09
C SER A 9 -2.88 4.00 14.20
N MET A 10 -2.92 2.83 14.84
CA MET A 10 -2.95 1.55 14.15
C MET A 10 -3.71 0.51 14.96
N THR A 11 -4.43 -0.37 14.28
CA THR A 11 -4.98 -1.60 14.86
C THR A 11 -4.75 -2.75 13.88
N TRP A 12 -4.61 -3.96 14.40
CA TRP A 12 -4.35 -5.14 13.58
C TRP A 12 -5.07 -6.37 14.15
N SER A 13 -5.44 -7.27 13.24
CA SER A 13 -6.01 -8.58 13.50
C SER A 13 -5.25 -9.65 12.71
N ALA A 14 -5.75 -10.88 12.70
CA ALA A 14 -5.14 -11.95 11.91
C ALA A 14 -5.25 -11.72 10.40
N ASP A 15 -6.30 -11.00 9.96
CA ASP A 15 -6.68 -10.85 8.56
C ASP A 15 -6.48 -9.42 8.01
N ARG A 16 -6.22 -8.45 8.89
CA ARG A 16 -6.27 -7.03 8.53
C ARG A 16 -5.33 -6.17 9.36
N ASP A 17 -4.68 -5.22 8.69
CA ASP A 17 -3.97 -4.12 9.32
C ASP A 17 -4.67 -2.81 8.94
N PHE A 18 -5.04 -1.99 9.91
CA PHE A 18 -5.55 -0.64 9.69
C PHE A 18 -4.55 0.37 10.24
N VAL A 19 -4.14 1.31 9.39
CA VAL A 19 -3.09 2.28 9.66
C VAL A 19 -3.59 3.66 9.28
N ALA A 20 -3.65 4.58 10.24
CA ALA A 20 -4.20 5.92 10.04
C ALA A 20 -3.11 6.99 9.99
N LEU A 21 -3.22 7.87 8.99
CA LEU A 21 -2.39 9.05 8.81
C LEU A 21 -0.88 8.74 8.83
N ALA A 22 -0.45 7.83 7.96
CA ALA A 22 0.94 7.39 7.83
C ALA A 22 1.53 7.76 6.46
N THR A 23 2.86 7.92 6.41
CA THR A 23 3.64 7.91 5.17
C THR A 23 4.47 6.65 5.02
N SER A 24 4.67 5.89 6.10
CA SER A 24 5.46 4.67 6.14
C SER A 24 4.82 3.60 7.02
N PHE A 25 4.79 2.38 6.52
CA PHE A 25 4.44 1.18 7.26
C PHE A 25 5.26 0.00 6.77
N SER A 26 5.79 -0.79 7.70
CA SER A 26 6.40 -2.09 7.41
C SER A 26 6.15 -3.07 8.56
N ASN A 27 5.79 -4.30 8.23
CA ASN A 27 5.82 -5.40 9.20
C ASN A 27 7.23 -5.99 9.36
N LYS A 28 7.40 -6.88 10.34
CA LYS A 28 8.69 -7.44 10.79
C LYS A 28 9.60 -7.96 9.67
N ASN A 29 9.04 -8.50 8.59
CA ASN A 29 9.80 -9.11 7.49
C ASN A 29 9.65 -8.35 6.17
N ALA A 30 9.12 -7.12 6.20
CA ALA A 30 8.82 -6.31 5.03
C ALA A 30 7.93 -7.01 3.97
N SER A 31 7.20 -8.06 4.36
CA SER A 31 6.24 -8.73 3.47
C SER A 31 5.02 -7.85 3.20
N LYS A 32 4.65 -7.01 4.18
CA LYS A 32 3.74 -5.89 4.01
C LYS A 32 4.53 -4.62 4.29
N MET A 33 4.80 -3.86 3.23
CA MET A 33 5.40 -2.54 3.29
C MET A 33 4.60 -1.62 2.37
N LEU A 34 4.25 -0.44 2.88
CA LEU A 34 3.66 0.64 2.10
C LEU A 34 4.35 1.94 2.49
N ASN A 35 4.97 2.59 1.51
CA ASN A 35 5.45 3.96 1.63
C ASN A 35 4.66 4.87 0.71
N SER A 36 4.48 6.12 1.11
CA SER A 36 3.75 7.13 0.36
C SER A 36 4.44 8.47 0.40
N SER A 37 4.34 9.23 -0.69
CA SER A 37 4.78 10.62 -0.72
C SER A 37 3.88 11.58 0.06
N GLU A 38 2.67 11.15 0.42
CA GLU A 38 1.67 11.93 1.15
C GLU A 38 1.09 11.13 2.31
N VAL A 39 0.58 11.83 3.34
CA VAL A 39 -0.12 11.21 4.47
C VAL A 39 -1.38 10.51 3.97
N LEU A 40 -1.51 9.20 4.25
CA LEU A 40 -2.69 8.42 3.92
C LEU A 40 -3.20 7.59 5.10
N THR A 41 -4.46 7.19 5.02
CA THR A 41 -5.03 6.14 5.85
C THR A 41 -5.28 4.91 4.97
N PHE A 42 -4.96 3.71 5.45
CA PHE A 42 -5.22 2.50 4.70
C PHE A 42 -5.58 1.29 5.56
N GLU A 43 -6.25 0.35 4.91
CA GLU A 43 -6.54 -0.98 5.41
C GLU A 43 -5.92 -2.01 4.46
N TRP A 44 -5.03 -2.86 4.96
CA TRP A 44 -4.43 -3.97 4.21
C TRP A 44 -5.07 -5.29 4.63
N SER A 45 -5.71 -5.98 3.69
CA SER A 45 -6.31 -7.31 3.90
C SER A 45 -6.12 -8.22 2.68
N ALA A 46 -6.74 -9.40 2.68
CA ALA A 46 -6.76 -10.31 1.53
C ALA A 46 -7.50 -9.72 0.30
N ASP A 47 -8.42 -8.77 0.52
CA ASP A 47 -9.16 -8.12 -0.57
C ASP A 47 -8.31 -7.07 -1.32
N GLY A 48 -7.18 -6.69 -0.72
CA GLY A 48 -6.28 -5.65 -1.22
C GLY A 48 -6.02 -4.57 -0.18
N ILE A 49 -5.58 -3.41 -0.67
CA ILE A 49 -5.27 -2.23 0.12
C ILE A 49 -6.34 -1.18 -0.16
N LYS A 50 -7.25 -0.97 0.80
CA LYS A 50 -8.16 0.19 0.76
C LYS A 50 -7.40 1.39 1.27
N TYR A 51 -7.54 2.55 0.65
CA TYR A 51 -6.82 3.75 1.05
C TYR A 51 -7.70 4.99 0.96
N ALA A 52 -7.31 6.02 1.70
CA ALA A 52 -7.81 7.38 1.61
C ALA A 52 -6.62 8.34 1.66
N VAL A 53 -6.53 9.28 0.71
CA VAL A 53 -5.45 10.26 0.62
C VAL A 53 -5.97 11.62 0.19
N GLY A 54 -5.46 12.71 0.78
CA GLY A 54 -5.96 14.05 0.51
C GLY A 54 -5.50 14.66 -0.83
N LYS A 55 -4.45 14.11 -1.44
CA LYS A 55 -3.80 14.60 -2.67
C LYS A 55 -3.28 13.42 -3.49
N THR A 56 -2.89 13.69 -4.74
CA THR A 56 -2.18 12.71 -5.56
C THR A 56 -0.90 12.24 -4.85
N ALA A 57 -0.71 10.92 -4.75
CA ALA A 57 0.38 10.33 -4.00
C ALA A 57 1.10 9.24 -4.79
N LYS A 58 2.42 9.17 -4.62
CA LYS A 58 3.25 8.09 -5.13
C LYS A 58 3.42 7.04 -4.04
N LEU A 59 2.97 5.83 -4.33
CA LEU A 59 3.02 4.68 -3.44
C LEU A 59 4.16 3.75 -3.86
N SER A 60 4.86 3.21 -2.87
CA SER A 60 5.74 2.05 -3.02
C SER A 60 5.25 0.91 -2.13
N ILE A 61 4.87 -0.21 -2.74
CA ILE A 61 4.20 -1.33 -2.09
C ILE A 61 5.07 -2.58 -2.23
N SER A 62 5.31 -3.33 -1.15
CA SER A 62 6.04 -4.60 -1.21
C SER A 62 5.37 -5.58 -2.18
N SER A 63 6.16 -6.21 -3.03
CA SER A 63 5.72 -7.29 -3.91
C SER A 63 6.88 -8.24 -4.16
N ALA A 64 6.79 -9.47 -3.65
CA ALA A 64 7.89 -10.44 -3.69
C ALA A 64 8.39 -10.75 -5.12
N SER A 65 7.50 -10.60 -6.10
CA SER A 65 7.77 -10.73 -7.53
C SER A 65 7.04 -9.66 -8.32
N LYS A 66 7.40 -9.51 -9.61
CA LYS A 66 6.66 -8.64 -10.53
C LYS A 66 5.22 -9.14 -10.64
N PRO A 67 4.19 -8.32 -10.35
CA PRO A 67 2.81 -8.73 -10.50
C PRO A 67 2.43 -8.87 -11.98
N LYS A 68 1.46 -9.75 -12.27
CA LYS A 68 0.87 -9.87 -13.61
C LYS A 68 -0.02 -8.66 -13.91
N SER A 69 -0.72 -8.18 -12.89
CA SER A 69 -1.58 -7.00 -13.01
C SER A 69 -1.73 -6.30 -11.67
N VAL A 70 -1.92 -4.99 -11.72
CA VAL A 70 -2.43 -4.21 -10.59
C VAL A 70 -3.81 -3.68 -10.97
N LEU A 71 -4.79 -3.87 -10.09
CA LEU A 71 -6.12 -3.28 -10.22
C LEU A 71 -6.20 -2.05 -9.32
N LEU A 72 -6.65 -0.94 -9.88
CA LEU A 72 -7.03 0.26 -9.14
C LEU A 72 -8.54 0.43 -9.30
N ASN A 73 -9.27 0.40 -8.19
CA ASN A 73 -10.74 0.46 -8.16
C ASN A 73 -11.38 -0.59 -9.08
N GLY A 74 -10.85 -1.82 -9.03
CA GLY A 74 -11.33 -2.96 -9.83
C GLY A 74 -10.92 -2.94 -11.32
N LYS A 75 -10.27 -1.88 -11.80
CA LYS A 75 -9.81 -1.77 -13.20
C LYS A 75 -8.30 -1.99 -13.30
N ALA A 76 -7.87 -2.79 -14.28
CA ALA A 76 -6.46 -2.97 -14.54
C ALA A 76 -5.80 -1.64 -14.89
N THR A 77 -4.78 -1.25 -14.13
CA THR A 77 -4.00 -0.05 -14.39
C THR A 77 -2.69 -0.40 -15.06
N ARG A 78 -2.31 0.40 -16.07
CA ARG A 78 -0.96 0.36 -16.67
C ARG A 78 -0.03 1.39 -16.04
N ASN A 79 -0.55 2.22 -15.14
CA ASN A 79 0.20 3.28 -14.48
C ASN A 79 0.96 2.77 -13.25
N PHE A 80 1.68 1.65 -13.39
CA PHE A 80 2.57 1.15 -12.36
C PHE A 80 3.87 0.64 -12.97
N SER A 81 4.93 0.66 -12.17
CA SER A 81 6.19 0.00 -12.49
C SER A 81 6.59 -0.94 -11.36
N TYR A 82 7.54 -1.84 -11.64
CA TYR A 82 8.07 -2.77 -10.64
C TYR A 82 9.58 -2.57 -10.51
N ASP A 83 10.02 -2.15 -9.34
CA ASP A 83 11.43 -2.10 -8.96
C ASP A 83 11.86 -3.50 -8.51
N LYS A 84 12.58 -4.22 -9.39
CA LYS A 84 13.05 -5.57 -9.11
C LYS A 84 14.12 -5.62 -8.01
N ALA A 85 14.93 -4.57 -7.87
CA ALA A 85 16.00 -4.53 -6.87
C ALA A 85 15.41 -4.39 -5.47
N LYS A 86 14.37 -3.55 -5.32
CA LYS A 86 13.67 -3.32 -4.06
C LYS A 86 12.50 -4.26 -3.81
N LYS A 87 12.07 -5.03 -4.82
CA LYS A 87 10.86 -5.88 -4.80
C LYS A 87 9.62 -5.06 -4.43
N GLN A 88 9.41 -3.97 -5.16
CA GLN A 88 8.36 -2.99 -4.89
C GLN A 88 7.59 -2.64 -6.16
N ILE A 89 6.27 -2.45 -6.01
CA ILE A 89 5.41 -1.82 -7.01
C ILE A 89 5.42 -0.32 -6.75
N LEU A 90 5.68 0.47 -7.79
CA LEU A 90 5.55 1.92 -7.76
C LEU A 90 4.27 2.30 -8.52
N LEU A 91 3.35 2.98 -7.83
CA LEU A 91 2.02 3.34 -8.34
C LEU A 91 1.68 4.77 -7.93
N GLU A 92 1.12 5.55 -8.84
CA GLU A 92 0.52 6.84 -8.50
C GLU A 92 -1.00 6.68 -8.31
N VAL A 93 -1.52 7.21 -7.21
CA VAL A 93 -2.96 7.27 -6.91
C VAL A 93 -3.40 8.71 -6.80
N GLN A 94 -4.64 8.99 -7.23
CA GLN A 94 -5.23 10.33 -7.11
C GLN A 94 -5.85 10.53 -5.72
N ALA A 95 -6.11 11.79 -5.38
CA ALA A 95 -6.83 12.16 -4.17
C ALA A 95 -8.18 11.44 -4.05
N GLY A 96 -8.58 11.17 -2.82
CA GLY A 96 -9.82 10.47 -2.48
C GLY A 96 -9.58 9.06 -1.97
N GLU A 97 -10.63 8.24 -2.08
CA GLU A 97 -10.64 6.86 -1.64
C GLU A 97 -10.44 5.89 -2.81
N GLY A 98 -9.86 4.73 -2.51
CA GLY A 98 -9.74 3.68 -3.50
C GLY A 98 -9.30 2.33 -2.95
N VAL A 99 -9.21 1.36 -3.85
CA VAL A 99 -8.77 -0.01 -3.56
C VAL A 99 -7.71 -0.43 -4.56
N ILE A 100 -6.58 -0.89 -4.06
CA ILE A 100 -5.49 -1.46 -4.85
C ILE A 100 -5.49 -2.97 -4.64
N LYS A 101 -5.49 -3.74 -5.73
CA LYS A 101 -5.32 -5.19 -5.69
C LYS A 101 -4.15 -5.60 -6.58
N VAL A 102 -3.27 -6.43 -6.04
CA VAL A 102 -2.08 -6.95 -6.73
C VAL A 102 -2.32 -8.42 -7.06
N ASN A 103 -2.20 -8.81 -8.35
CA ASN A 103 -2.34 -10.19 -8.83
C ASN A 103 -1.09 -10.70 -9.54
#